data_AF-A0A248KKZ0-F1
#
_entry.id   AF-A0A248KKZ0-F1
#
_cell.length_a   1.000
_cell.length_b   1.000
_cell.length_c   1.000
_cell.angle_alpha   90.00
_cell.angle_beta   90.00
_cell.angle_gamma   90.00
#
_symmetry.space_group_name_H-M   'P 1'
#
loop_
_entity.id
_entity.type
_entity.pdbx_description
1 polymer ?
#
loop_
_entity_poly.entity_id
_entity_poly.type
_entity_poly.pdbx_seq_one_letter_code
_entity_poly.pdbx_strand_id
1 'polypeptide(L)'
;MFSYSSAASIVINATRIIYQSDAKEALIKMVNQGEQPLLVQSWLDDGHEDVDPQSLNVPFIASPPVSRVDPKQGLTVRLNWDGQALPADRESVYWFNALEIPGKNKDTEKSNKLQIALKTRIKVFYRPVSLSGSSEEAIQKLRWTLGKQGKEVWATAKNDSPYFVSMTSATVTSGGKKYAFEPDMVAPFSSASYPVKSLSSVQLDAMAWTAVNDYGGNVDARSK
;
A
#
# COMPACT_ATOMS: atom_id res chain seq x y z
N MET A 1 -21.74 21.26 23.85
CA MET A 1 -20.45 20.80 23.27
C MET A 1 -20.68 20.54 21.79
N PHE A 2 -20.12 21.38 20.92
CA PHE A 2 -20.16 21.12 19.48
C PHE A 2 -18.91 20.31 19.11
N SER A 3 -19.09 19.01 18.86
CA SER A 3 -18.04 18.19 18.25
C SER A 3 -18.00 18.49 16.76
N TYR A 4 -16.90 19.04 16.26
CA TYR A 4 -16.66 19.15 14.82
C TYR A 4 -16.03 17.84 14.35
N SER A 5 -16.71 17.13 13.47
CA SER A 5 -16.14 16.00 12.74
C SER A 5 -15.11 16.54 11.75
N SER A 6 -13.83 16.23 11.96
CA SER A 6 -12.79 16.47 10.96
C SER A 6 -12.76 15.27 10.03
N ALA A 7 -13.26 15.42 8.80
CA ALA A 7 -13.12 14.42 7.75
C ALA A 7 -11.83 14.70 6.97
N ALA A 8 -11.17 13.64 6.49
CA ALA A 8 -10.07 13.76 5.54
C ALA A 8 -10.54 14.57 4.34
N SER A 9 -9.75 15.58 3.95
CA SER A 9 -10.17 16.49 2.89
C SER A 9 -9.63 16.05 1.55
N ILE A 10 -8.43 15.44 1.48
CA ILE A 10 -7.87 14.87 0.27
C ILE A 10 -8.30 13.42 0.08
N VAL A 11 -8.89 13.15 -1.09
CA VAL A 11 -9.19 11.80 -1.57
C VAL A 11 -8.34 11.51 -2.79
N ILE A 12 -7.61 10.39 -2.77
CA ILE A 12 -6.86 9.86 -3.90
C ILE A 12 -7.74 8.86 -4.66
N ASN A 13 -7.85 9.00 -5.98
CA ASN A 13 -8.68 8.12 -6.82
C ASN A 13 -7.99 6.78 -7.16
N ALA A 14 -7.18 6.26 -6.23
CA ALA A 14 -6.48 4.98 -6.35
C ALA A 14 -5.98 4.52 -4.97
N THR A 15 -5.96 3.22 -4.73
CA THR A 15 -5.36 2.61 -3.52
C THR A 15 -3.93 2.12 -3.75
N ARG A 16 -3.50 2.08 -5.01
CA ARG A 16 -2.14 1.75 -5.45
C ARG A 16 -1.89 2.30 -6.86
N ILE A 17 -0.61 2.42 -7.22
CA ILE A 17 -0.17 2.89 -8.54
C ILE A 17 0.72 1.82 -9.16
N ILE A 18 0.48 1.49 -10.43
CA ILE A 18 1.38 0.67 -11.24
C ILE A 18 2.09 1.61 -12.22
N TYR A 19 3.40 1.75 -12.07
CA TYR A 19 4.27 2.48 -12.99
C TYR A 19 4.93 1.48 -13.93
N GLN A 20 4.48 1.44 -15.19
CA GLN A 20 5.11 0.59 -16.21
C GLN A 20 6.46 1.16 -16.61
N SER A 21 7.48 0.31 -16.79
CA SER A 21 8.85 0.77 -17.08
C SER A 21 9.01 1.53 -18.40
N ASP A 22 8.09 1.35 -19.35
CA ASP A 22 8.05 2.06 -20.63
C ASP A 22 7.19 3.34 -20.60
N ALA A 23 6.49 3.59 -19.49
CA ALA A 23 5.72 4.80 -19.30
C ALA A 23 6.65 5.98 -19.00
N LYS A 24 6.34 7.14 -19.57
CA LYS A 24 7.02 8.39 -19.24
C LYS A 24 6.69 8.86 -17.82
N GLU A 25 5.42 8.76 -17.45
CA GLU A 25 4.89 9.21 -16.17
C GLU A 25 3.66 8.42 -15.74
N ALA A 26 3.39 8.40 -14.44
CA ALA A 26 2.10 7.99 -13.89
C ALA A 26 1.38 9.20 -13.29
N LEU A 27 0.06 9.26 -13.46
CA LEU A 27 -0.76 10.38 -12.98
C LEU A 27 -1.53 9.98 -11.72
N ILE A 28 -1.34 10.75 -10.65
CA ILE A 28 -2.02 10.58 -9.37
C ILE A 28 -3.03 11.72 -9.24
N LYS A 29 -4.31 11.38 -9.32
CA LYS A 29 -5.41 12.34 -9.22
C LYS A 29 -5.97 12.36 -7.80
N MET A 30 -6.05 13.55 -7.24
CA MET A 30 -6.55 13.82 -5.90
C MET A 30 -7.61 14.92 -5.96
N VAL A 31 -8.54 14.93 -5.02
CA VAL A 31 -9.56 15.98 -4.90
C VAL A 31 -9.66 16.42 -3.45
N ASN A 32 -9.69 17.72 -3.21
CA ASN A 32 -10.07 18.28 -1.93
C ASN A 32 -11.60 18.23 -1.78
N GLN A 33 -12.13 17.21 -1.14
CA GLN A 33 -13.55 17.10 -0.79
C GLN A 33 -13.95 17.93 0.44
N GLY A 34 -13.00 18.58 1.10
CA GLY A 34 -13.24 19.48 2.23
C GLY A 34 -13.87 20.81 1.83
N GLU A 35 -14.21 21.60 2.85
CA GLU A 35 -14.81 22.95 2.71
C GLU A 35 -13.78 24.08 2.87
N GLN A 36 -12.51 23.74 3.12
CA GLN A 36 -11.43 24.71 3.37
C GLN A 36 -10.24 24.43 2.45
N PRO A 37 -9.48 25.48 2.06
CA PRO A 37 -8.24 25.29 1.33
C PRO A 37 -7.18 24.61 2.19
N LEU A 38 -6.36 23.78 1.56
CA LEU A 38 -5.29 23.04 2.21
C LEU A 38 -4.01 23.10 1.38
N LEU A 39 -2.88 22.82 2.02
CA LEU A 39 -1.64 22.49 1.33
C LEU A 39 -1.49 20.98 1.29
N VAL A 40 -1.15 20.44 0.13
CA VAL A 40 -0.75 19.03 -0.04
C VAL A 40 0.75 19.00 -0.27
N GLN A 41 1.47 18.22 0.55
CA GLN A 41 2.84 17.82 0.24
C GLN A 41 2.83 16.39 -0.31
N SER A 42 3.59 16.15 -1.37
CA SER A 42 3.63 14.88 -2.10
C SER A 42 5.06 14.44 -2.34
N TRP A 43 5.38 13.21 -1.93
CA TRP A 43 6.71 12.61 -2.09
C TRP A 43 6.62 11.08 -2.15
N LEU A 44 7.74 10.42 -2.47
CA LEU A 44 7.85 8.96 -2.40
C LEU A 44 8.83 8.53 -1.29
N ASP A 45 8.54 7.37 -0.71
CA ASP A 45 9.43 6.66 0.21
C ASP A 45 9.69 5.21 -0.25
N ASP A 46 10.68 4.57 0.36
CA ASP A 46 11.17 3.22 0.05
C ASP A 46 10.67 2.14 1.04
N GLY A 47 9.69 2.47 1.87
CA GLY A 47 9.16 1.62 2.92
C GLY A 47 9.39 2.18 4.32
N HIS A 48 10.41 3.02 4.50
CA HIS A 48 10.73 3.63 5.78
C HIS A 48 9.87 4.88 6.04
N GLU A 49 8.84 4.72 6.87
CA GLU A 49 7.82 5.75 7.06
C GLU A 49 8.29 6.99 7.84
N ASP A 50 9.26 6.80 8.74
CA ASP A 50 9.70 7.80 9.71
C ASP A 50 10.96 8.57 9.28
N VAL A 51 11.38 8.39 8.03
CA VAL A 51 12.56 9.05 7.47
C VAL A 51 12.17 10.40 6.89
N ASP A 52 13.00 11.42 7.12
CA ASP A 52 12.81 12.75 6.55
C ASP A 52 12.71 12.64 5.01
N PRO A 53 11.62 13.13 4.38
CA PRO A 53 11.46 13.10 2.94
C PRO A 53 12.65 13.65 2.15
N GLN A 54 13.41 14.61 2.71
CA GLN A 54 14.59 15.19 2.07
C GLN A 54 15.81 14.26 2.05
N SER A 55 15.81 13.24 2.89
CA SER A 55 16.90 12.25 2.99
C SER A 55 16.64 10.96 2.22
N LEU A 56 15.42 10.80 1.69
CA LEU A 56 15.02 9.63 0.92
C LEU A 56 15.63 9.67 -0.48
N ASN A 57 16.42 8.65 -0.82
CA ASN A 57 16.91 8.45 -2.17
C ASN A 57 16.05 7.40 -2.88
N VAL A 58 14.93 7.86 -3.42
CA VAL A 58 14.02 7.04 -4.24
C VAL A 58 14.15 7.46 -5.70
N PRO A 59 14.05 6.53 -6.67
CA PRO A 59 14.30 6.79 -8.08
C PRO A 59 13.10 7.46 -8.78
N PHE A 60 12.38 8.31 -8.05
CA PHE A 60 11.10 8.85 -8.49
C PHE A 60 10.92 10.29 -8.01
N ILE A 61 10.36 11.10 -8.90
CA ILE A 61 10.03 12.51 -8.64
C ILE A 61 8.52 12.67 -8.70
N ALA A 62 7.92 13.11 -7.59
CA ALA A 62 6.53 13.56 -7.51
C ALA A 62 6.46 15.07 -7.78
N SER A 63 5.64 15.49 -8.75
CA SER A 63 5.54 16.89 -9.16
C SER A 63 4.09 17.33 -9.41
N PRO A 64 3.64 18.46 -8.84
CA PRO A 64 4.37 19.33 -7.91
C PRO A 64 4.54 18.70 -6.51
N PRO A 65 5.65 18.95 -5.79
CA PRO A 65 5.88 18.39 -4.46
C PRO A 65 5.07 19.08 -3.36
N VAL A 66 4.65 20.33 -3.58
CA VAL A 66 3.76 21.07 -2.69
C VAL A 66 2.75 21.83 -3.53
N SER A 67 1.48 21.80 -3.15
CA SER A 67 0.42 22.55 -3.83
C SER A 67 -0.69 22.98 -2.90
N ARG A 68 -1.18 24.19 -3.08
CA ARG A 68 -2.45 24.62 -2.49
C ARG A 68 -3.59 24.02 -3.31
N VAL A 69 -4.58 23.44 -2.63
CA VAL A 69 -5.79 22.90 -3.24
C VAL A 69 -7.00 23.53 -2.55
N ASP A 70 -7.73 24.35 -3.29
CA ASP A 70 -8.96 24.99 -2.81
C ASP A 70 -10.11 23.97 -2.68
N PRO A 71 -11.18 24.31 -1.94
CA PRO A 71 -12.32 23.41 -1.74
C PRO A 71 -12.89 22.89 -3.05
N LYS A 72 -13.20 21.59 -3.09
CA LYS A 72 -13.76 20.86 -4.24
C LYS A 72 -12.88 20.86 -5.50
N GLN A 73 -11.65 21.35 -5.43
CA GLN A 73 -10.71 21.36 -6.56
C GLN A 73 -9.87 20.08 -6.61
N GLY A 74 -9.48 19.72 -7.83
CA GLY A 74 -8.58 18.60 -8.09
C GLY A 74 -7.11 19.02 -8.10
N LEU A 75 -6.23 18.09 -7.73
CA LEU A 75 -4.78 18.17 -7.90
C LEU A 75 -4.33 16.93 -8.66
N THR A 76 -3.50 17.11 -9.69
CA THR A 76 -2.82 16.00 -10.37
C THR A 76 -1.33 16.08 -10.07
N VAL A 77 -0.80 15.05 -9.42
CA VAL A 77 0.64 14.86 -9.21
C VAL A 77 1.15 13.91 -10.28
N ARG A 78 2.19 14.33 -10.99
CA ARG A 78 2.94 13.50 -11.93
C ARG A 78 4.05 12.80 -11.19
N LEU A 79 4.09 11.48 -11.35
CA LEU A 79 5.18 10.64 -10.90
C LEU A 79 6.08 10.31 -12.10
N ASN A 80 7.37 10.63 -12.01
CA ASN A 80 8.35 10.35 -13.05
C ASN A 80 9.49 9.50 -12.47
N TRP A 81 9.88 8.43 -13.14
CA TRP A 81 11.12 7.71 -12.83
C TRP A 81 12.32 8.55 -13.29
N ASP A 82 13.36 8.63 -12.48
CA ASP A 82 14.53 9.49 -12.73
C ASP A 82 15.63 8.80 -13.57
N GLY A 83 15.42 7.54 -13.96
CA GLY A 83 16.33 6.76 -14.79
C GLY A 83 17.34 5.91 -13.99
N GLN A 84 17.31 5.94 -12.65
CA GLN A 84 18.15 5.05 -11.83
C GLN A 84 17.81 3.58 -12.11
N ALA A 85 18.85 2.75 -12.25
CA ALA A 85 18.68 1.34 -12.59
C ALA A 85 17.82 0.60 -11.55
N LEU A 86 16.77 -0.06 -12.03
CA LEU A 86 15.89 -0.92 -11.26
C LEU A 86 15.93 -2.36 -11.78
N PRO A 87 15.65 -3.36 -10.92
CA PRO A 87 15.53 -4.75 -11.36
C PRO A 87 14.60 -4.90 -12.56
N ALA A 88 15.08 -5.58 -13.60
CA ALA A 88 14.30 -5.87 -14.81
C ALA A 88 13.57 -7.22 -14.76
N ASP A 89 13.92 -8.06 -13.77
CA ASP A 89 13.42 -9.42 -13.59
C ASP A 89 12.25 -9.51 -12.59
N ARG A 90 11.95 -8.43 -11.86
CA ARG A 90 10.88 -8.37 -10.85
C ARG A 90 10.36 -6.96 -10.64
N GLU A 91 9.20 -6.85 -10.01
CA GLU A 91 8.69 -5.57 -9.52
C GLU A 91 9.59 -4.97 -8.43
N SER A 92 9.58 -3.64 -8.33
CA SER A 92 10.07 -2.89 -7.17
C SER A 92 8.90 -2.14 -6.54
N VAL A 93 8.92 -1.95 -5.21
CA VAL A 93 7.85 -1.28 -4.48
C VAL A 93 8.37 -0.03 -3.77
N TYR A 94 7.57 1.03 -3.86
CA TYR A 94 7.73 2.32 -3.20
C TYR A 94 6.38 2.75 -2.63
N TRP A 95 6.33 3.87 -1.92
CA TRP A 95 5.09 4.40 -1.40
C TRP A 95 4.96 5.87 -1.76
N PHE A 96 3.80 6.26 -2.30
CA PHE A 96 3.42 7.64 -2.49
C PHE A 96 2.75 8.16 -1.21
N ASN A 97 3.22 9.31 -0.74
CA ASN A 97 2.64 10.00 0.40
C ASN A 97 1.95 11.28 -0.05
N ALA A 98 0.78 11.56 0.51
CA ALA A 98 0.09 12.83 0.44
C ALA A 98 -0.20 13.31 1.87
N LEU A 99 0.52 14.34 2.31
CA LEU A 99 0.28 15.01 3.59
C LEU A 99 -0.60 16.22 3.36
N GLU A 100 -1.81 16.21 3.93
CA GLU A 100 -2.69 17.38 3.96
C GLU A 100 -2.41 18.24 5.20
N ILE A 101 -2.16 19.52 4.95
CA ILE A 101 -1.88 20.53 5.97
C ILE A 101 -3.00 21.58 5.90
N PRO A 102 -3.92 21.60 6.88
CA PRO A 102 -4.98 22.59 6.94
C PRO A 102 -4.44 24.03 7.09
N GLY A 103 -5.12 24.99 6.48
CA GLY A 103 -4.84 26.40 6.71
C GLY A 103 -5.09 26.83 8.17
N LYS A 104 -4.34 27.83 8.65
CA LYS A 104 -4.62 28.47 9.94
C LYS A 104 -5.79 29.45 9.78
N ASN A 105 -6.86 29.27 10.55
CA ASN A 105 -7.98 30.23 10.59
C ASN A 105 -7.62 31.43 11.47
N LYS A 106 -7.65 32.64 10.87
CA LYS A 106 -7.30 33.90 11.53
C LYS A 106 -8.25 34.27 12.68
N ASP A 107 -9.50 33.82 12.66
CA ASP A 107 -10.52 34.17 13.67
C ASP A 107 -10.41 33.39 15.00
N THR A 108 -9.38 32.55 15.19
CA THR A 108 -9.36 31.54 16.27
C THR A 108 -8.13 31.52 17.16
N GLU A 109 -7.30 32.58 17.16
CA GLU A 109 -6.08 32.67 17.98
C GLU A 109 -6.31 32.59 19.50
N LYS A 110 -7.56 32.68 19.98
CA LYS A 110 -7.91 32.69 21.42
C LYS A 110 -8.45 31.37 21.99
N SER A 111 -8.36 30.25 21.26
CA SER A 111 -8.87 28.95 21.75
C SER A 111 -7.85 27.82 21.60
N ASN A 112 -7.72 26.97 22.63
CA ASN A 112 -6.97 25.71 22.55
C ASN A 112 -7.57 24.82 21.45
N LYS A 113 -6.84 24.60 20.36
CA LYS A 113 -7.28 23.71 19.28
C LYS A 113 -6.24 22.66 18.95
N LEU A 114 -6.75 21.45 18.74
CA LEU A 114 -6.06 20.35 18.11
C LEU A 114 -6.11 20.55 16.59
N GLN A 115 -4.94 20.66 15.95
CA GLN A 115 -4.81 20.58 14.50
C GLN A 115 -4.32 19.19 14.14
N ILE A 116 -5.02 18.54 13.21
CA ILE A 116 -4.67 17.21 12.71
C ILE A 116 -4.24 17.38 11.26
N ALA A 117 -3.01 16.96 10.96
CA ALA A 117 -2.56 16.73 9.58
C ALA A 117 -2.72 15.23 9.29
N LEU A 118 -3.28 14.89 8.14
CA LEU A 118 -3.46 13.50 7.73
C LEU A 118 -2.47 13.15 6.63
N LYS A 119 -1.79 12.01 6.77
CA LYS A 119 -0.90 11.45 5.76
C LYS A 119 -1.58 10.24 5.13
N THR A 120 -1.92 10.34 3.86
CA THR A 120 -2.36 9.18 3.07
C THR A 120 -1.14 8.56 2.40
N ARG A 121 -0.96 7.26 2.55
CA ARG A 121 0.18 6.50 2.01
C ARG A 121 -0.34 5.33 1.17
N ILE A 122 0.05 5.27 -0.10
CA ILE A 122 -0.37 4.20 -1.04
C ILE A 122 0.84 3.59 -1.74
N LYS A 123 0.75 2.29 -2.07
CA LYS A 123 1.85 1.56 -2.72
C LYS A 123 2.01 1.98 -4.19
N VAL A 124 3.25 2.11 -4.63
CA VAL A 124 3.67 2.34 -6.01
C VAL A 124 4.52 1.15 -6.44
N PHE A 125 4.11 0.44 -7.48
CA PHE A 125 4.85 -0.68 -8.04
C PHE A 125 5.51 -0.23 -9.34
N TYR A 126 6.84 -0.25 -9.40
CA TYR A 126 7.57 -0.19 -10.65
C TYR A 126 7.54 -1.58 -11.29
N ARG A 127 6.97 -1.67 -12.49
CA ARG A 127 6.77 -2.93 -13.20
C ARG A 127 7.53 -2.92 -14.53
N PRO A 128 8.59 -3.74 -14.67
CA PRO A 128 9.20 -4.00 -15.95
C PRO A 128 8.18 -4.58 -16.94
N VAL A 129 8.11 -4.04 -18.15
CA VAL A 129 7.23 -4.58 -19.21
C VAL A 129 7.65 -5.97 -19.71
N SER A 130 8.87 -6.39 -19.40
CA SER A 130 9.42 -7.72 -19.72
C SER A 130 8.96 -8.83 -18.77
N LEU A 131 8.21 -8.51 -17.71
CA LEU A 131 7.75 -9.54 -16.77
C LEU A 131 6.72 -10.47 -17.40
N SER A 132 6.90 -11.77 -17.17
CA SER A 132 5.96 -12.81 -17.60
C SER A 132 4.84 -13.00 -16.58
N GLY A 133 3.62 -13.26 -17.06
CA GLY A 133 2.45 -13.53 -16.21
C GLY A 133 1.67 -12.27 -15.87
N SER A 134 0.90 -12.30 -14.77
CA SER A 134 0.20 -11.13 -14.23
C SER A 134 0.21 -11.12 -12.70
N SER A 135 -0.12 -9.97 -12.10
CA SER A 135 -0.27 -9.86 -10.65
C SER A 135 -1.44 -10.71 -10.12
N GLU A 136 -2.52 -10.85 -10.88
CA GLU A 136 -3.63 -11.76 -10.54
C GLU A 136 -3.20 -13.22 -10.57
N GLU A 137 -2.40 -13.64 -11.56
CA GLU A 137 -1.85 -14.98 -11.57
C GLU A 137 -0.92 -15.22 -10.37
N ALA A 138 -0.10 -14.24 -10.00
CA ALA A 138 0.76 -14.29 -8.82
C ALA A 138 -0.04 -14.52 -7.53
N ILE A 139 -1.19 -13.85 -7.39
CA ILE A 139 -2.11 -14.05 -6.25
C ILE A 139 -2.55 -15.51 -6.18
N GLN A 140 -2.96 -16.12 -7.30
CA GLN A 140 -3.45 -17.50 -7.33
C GLN A 140 -2.34 -18.54 -7.12
N LYS A 141 -1.10 -18.22 -7.51
CA LYS A 141 0.05 -19.14 -7.47
C LYS A 141 0.83 -19.14 -6.15
N LEU A 142 0.42 -18.36 -5.15
CA LEU A 142 1.03 -18.41 -3.81
C LEU A 142 0.95 -19.83 -3.25
N ARG A 143 2.09 -20.34 -2.77
CA ARG A 143 2.16 -21.64 -2.10
C ARG A 143 2.31 -21.46 -0.61
N TRP A 144 1.60 -22.28 0.15
CA TRP A 144 1.55 -22.18 1.59
C TRP A 144 2.09 -23.43 2.27
N THR A 145 2.82 -23.23 3.36
CA THR A 145 3.27 -24.30 4.25
C THR A 145 3.08 -23.89 5.70
N LEU A 146 2.76 -24.84 6.57
CA LEU A 146 2.73 -24.64 8.02
C LEU A 146 4.00 -25.20 8.66
N GLY A 147 4.55 -24.45 9.61
CA GLY A 147 5.70 -24.87 10.41
C GLY A 147 5.53 -24.49 11.87
N LYS A 148 6.28 -25.15 12.76
CA LYS A 148 6.37 -24.73 14.17
C LYS A 148 7.61 -23.87 14.37
N GLN A 149 7.44 -22.77 15.10
CA GLN A 149 8.54 -22.02 15.70
C GLN A 149 8.30 -21.99 17.21
N GLY A 150 9.03 -22.85 17.93
CA GLY A 150 8.75 -23.11 19.34
C GLY A 150 7.36 -23.73 19.54
N LYS A 151 6.49 -23.03 20.30
CA LYS A 151 5.11 -23.46 20.58
C LYS A 151 4.09 -22.92 19.58
N GLU A 152 4.49 -21.99 18.72
CA GLU A 152 3.59 -21.32 17.80
C GLU A 152 3.62 -21.99 16.42
N VAL A 153 2.46 -22.00 15.76
CA VAL A 153 2.35 -22.41 14.36
C VAL A 153 2.41 -21.17 13.48
N TRP A 154 3.22 -21.25 12.43
CA TRP A 154 3.45 -20.18 11.47
C TRP A 154 3.05 -20.64 10.07
N ALA A 155 2.29 -19.81 9.36
CA ALA A 155 1.97 -19.99 7.96
C ALA A 155 2.98 -19.22 7.10
N THR A 156 3.69 -19.93 6.22
CA THR A 156 4.66 -19.34 5.30
C THR A 156 4.09 -19.33 3.90
N ALA A 157 3.91 -18.13 3.34
CA ALA A 157 3.58 -17.92 1.93
C ALA A 157 4.88 -17.85 1.13
N LYS A 158 4.97 -18.63 0.05
CA LYS A 158 6.06 -18.59 -0.92
C LYS A 158 5.55 -18.03 -2.24
N ASN A 159 6.19 -16.95 -2.70
CA ASN A 159 5.91 -16.27 -3.94
C ASN A 159 7.03 -16.54 -4.95
N ASP A 160 6.76 -17.36 -5.95
CA ASP A 160 7.69 -17.66 -7.05
C ASP A 160 7.54 -16.72 -8.25
N SER A 161 6.61 -15.76 -8.17
CA SER A 161 6.34 -14.85 -9.28
C SER A 161 7.23 -13.60 -9.19
N PRO A 162 7.37 -12.85 -10.30
CA PRO A 162 8.05 -11.57 -10.31
C PRO A 162 7.20 -10.40 -9.76
N TYR A 163 5.99 -10.65 -9.23
CA TYR A 163 5.06 -9.62 -8.74
C TYR A 163 4.93 -9.64 -7.22
N PHE A 164 4.67 -8.48 -6.61
CA PHE A 164 4.28 -8.40 -5.21
C PHE A 164 2.83 -8.85 -5.02
N VAL A 165 2.58 -9.66 -3.99
CA VAL A 165 1.21 -10.07 -3.62
C VAL A 165 0.80 -9.39 -2.31
N SER A 166 -0.05 -8.37 -2.39
CA SER A 166 -0.57 -7.64 -1.22
C SER A 166 -1.85 -8.28 -0.70
N MET A 167 -1.75 -9.06 0.38
CA MET A 167 -2.89 -9.76 0.98
C MET A 167 -3.62 -8.88 2.00
N THR A 168 -4.95 -9.00 2.06
CA THR A 168 -5.82 -8.32 3.03
C THR A 168 -6.37 -9.27 4.08
N SER A 169 -6.50 -10.55 3.76
CA SER A 169 -6.90 -11.58 4.72
C SER A 169 -6.37 -12.95 4.31
N ALA A 170 -6.17 -13.82 5.29
CA ALA A 170 -5.80 -15.21 5.07
C ALA A 170 -6.39 -16.11 6.17
N THR A 171 -6.72 -17.35 5.80
CA THR A 171 -7.34 -18.33 6.69
C THR A 171 -6.83 -19.73 6.39
N VAL A 172 -6.26 -20.37 7.41
CA VAL A 172 -5.90 -21.80 7.41
C VAL A 172 -7.12 -22.63 7.77
N THR A 173 -7.34 -23.74 7.09
CA THR A 173 -8.20 -24.82 7.55
C THR A 173 -7.34 -26.00 8.00
N SER A 174 -7.53 -26.45 9.25
CA SER A 174 -6.83 -27.59 9.86
C SER A 174 -7.77 -28.35 10.78
N GLY A 175 -7.90 -29.67 10.59
CA GLY A 175 -8.78 -30.53 11.38
C GLY A 175 -10.25 -30.09 11.29
N GLY A 176 -10.68 -29.58 10.14
CA GLY A 176 -12.03 -29.07 9.90
C GLY A 176 -12.36 -27.73 10.57
N LYS A 177 -11.39 -27.08 11.23
CA LYS A 177 -11.55 -25.75 11.84
C LYS A 177 -10.80 -24.69 11.04
N LYS A 178 -11.31 -23.46 11.06
CA LYS A 178 -10.72 -22.30 10.37
C LYS A 178 -9.99 -21.40 11.37
N TYR A 179 -8.82 -20.92 10.96
CA TYR A 179 -7.94 -20.04 11.74
C TYR A 179 -7.53 -18.86 10.88
N ALA A 180 -8.09 -17.69 11.15
CA ALA A 180 -7.71 -16.45 10.48
C ALA A 180 -6.43 -15.88 11.08
N PHE A 181 -5.62 -15.24 10.24
CA PHE A 181 -4.44 -14.49 10.66
C PHE A 181 -4.29 -13.24 9.78
N GLU A 182 -3.45 -12.32 10.22
CA GLU A 182 -3.19 -11.06 9.53
C GLU A 182 -1.99 -11.25 8.59
N PRO A 183 -2.21 -11.30 7.26
CA PRO A 183 -1.12 -11.35 6.31
C PRO A 183 -0.62 -9.92 5.98
N ASP A 184 0.46 -9.87 5.23
CA ASP A 184 0.98 -8.65 4.62
C ASP A 184 1.37 -8.94 3.16
N MET A 185 2.16 -8.08 2.55
CA MET A 185 2.69 -8.19 1.22
C MET A 185 3.83 -9.21 1.14
N VAL A 186 3.78 -10.10 0.15
CA VAL A 186 4.86 -11.03 -0.16
C VAL A 186 5.65 -10.51 -1.36
N ALA A 187 6.95 -10.31 -1.18
CA ALA A 187 7.84 -9.82 -2.23
C ALA A 187 8.03 -10.85 -3.37
N PRO A 188 8.40 -10.40 -4.58
CA PRO A 188 8.78 -11.29 -5.68
C PRO A 188 9.89 -12.26 -5.27
N PHE A 189 9.78 -13.52 -5.71
CA PHE A 189 10.78 -14.56 -5.48
C PHE A 189 11.21 -14.71 -4.01
N SER A 190 10.27 -14.53 -3.09
CA SER A 190 10.51 -14.51 -1.65
C SER A 190 9.43 -15.27 -0.88
N SER A 191 9.63 -15.38 0.44
CA SER A 191 8.67 -15.95 1.37
C SER A 191 8.38 -14.98 2.51
N ALA A 192 7.16 -15.01 3.04
CA ALA A 192 6.76 -14.29 4.25
C ALA A 192 6.04 -15.24 5.20
N SER A 193 6.31 -15.12 6.50
CA SER A 193 5.76 -16.01 7.53
C SER A 193 4.91 -15.23 8.53
N TYR A 194 3.76 -15.78 8.89
CA TYR A 194 2.78 -15.15 9.77
C TYR A 194 2.37 -16.08 10.91
N PRO A 195 2.24 -15.59 12.15
CA PRO A 195 1.80 -16.41 13.27
C PRO A 195 0.30 -16.73 13.16
N VAL A 196 -0.06 -18.00 13.29
CA VAL A 196 -1.45 -18.46 13.29
C VAL A 196 -1.88 -18.75 14.72
N LYS A 197 -2.46 -17.74 15.38
CA LYS A 197 -2.89 -17.83 16.78
C LYS A 197 -3.89 -18.97 16.96
N SER A 198 -3.78 -19.67 18.09
CA SER A 198 -4.68 -20.77 18.50
C SER A 198 -4.60 -22.04 17.64
N LEU A 199 -3.76 -22.09 16.61
CA LEU A 199 -3.46 -23.31 15.86
C LEU A 199 -2.26 -24.03 16.49
N SER A 200 -2.41 -25.33 16.78
CA SER A 200 -1.37 -26.16 17.40
C SER A 200 -0.86 -27.30 16.50
N SER A 201 -1.59 -27.58 15.42
CA SER A 201 -1.24 -28.56 14.39
C SER A 201 -0.58 -27.89 13.19
N VAL A 202 0.28 -28.62 12.50
CA VAL A 202 0.88 -28.20 11.21
C VAL A 202 0.21 -28.88 10.01
N GLN A 203 -0.91 -29.56 10.24
CA GLN A 203 -1.74 -30.09 9.18
C GLN A 203 -2.40 -28.92 8.43
N LEU A 204 -2.24 -28.89 7.10
CA LEU A 204 -2.86 -27.91 6.23
C LEU A 204 -3.87 -28.64 5.34
N ASP A 205 -5.17 -28.50 5.62
CA ASP A 205 -6.23 -29.10 4.80
C ASP A 205 -6.66 -28.19 3.64
N ALA A 206 -6.60 -26.88 3.88
CA ALA A 206 -6.82 -25.85 2.88
C ALA A 206 -6.25 -24.51 3.36
N MET A 207 -5.91 -23.65 2.41
CA MET A 207 -5.64 -22.23 2.63
C MET A 207 -6.59 -21.41 1.77
N ALA A 208 -7.12 -20.31 2.32
CA ALA A 208 -7.84 -19.29 1.56
C ALA A 208 -7.25 -17.92 1.89
N TRP A 209 -7.11 -17.05 0.89
CA TRP A 209 -6.62 -15.70 1.07
C TRP A 209 -7.31 -14.74 0.09
N THR A 210 -7.37 -13.47 0.49
CA THR A 210 -7.80 -12.37 -0.36
C THR A 210 -6.62 -11.43 -0.55
N ALA A 211 -6.39 -11.00 -1.78
CA ALA A 211 -5.36 -10.02 -2.11
C ALA A 211 -5.92 -8.91 -2.99
N VAL A 212 -5.23 -7.77 -3.00
CA VAL A 212 -5.62 -6.62 -3.82
C VAL A 212 -4.99 -6.78 -5.21
N ASN A 213 -5.77 -6.60 -6.27
CA ASN A 213 -5.29 -6.56 -7.66
C ASN A 213 -4.78 -5.15 -8.04
N ASP A 214 -4.35 -4.96 -9.29
CA ASP A 214 -3.81 -3.69 -9.78
C ASP A 214 -4.81 -2.54 -9.74
N TYR A 215 -6.11 -2.85 -9.85
CA TYR A 215 -7.21 -1.88 -9.87
C TYR A 215 -7.72 -1.54 -8.46
N GLY A 216 -7.11 -2.07 -7.41
CA GLY A 216 -7.54 -1.87 -6.03
C GLY A 216 -8.72 -2.75 -5.58
N GLY A 217 -9.14 -3.71 -6.41
CA GLY A 217 -10.19 -4.68 -6.09
C GLY A 217 -9.65 -5.90 -5.35
N ASN A 218 -10.51 -6.52 -4.54
CA ASN A 218 -10.20 -7.78 -3.87
C ASN A 218 -10.32 -8.97 -4.83
N VAL A 219 -9.35 -9.87 -4.76
CA VAL A 219 -9.31 -11.14 -5.49
C VAL A 219 -9.13 -12.26 -4.48
N ASP A 220 -10.07 -13.19 -4.48
CA ASP A 220 -10.02 -14.38 -3.62
C ASP A 220 -9.26 -15.51 -4.30
N ALA A 221 -8.47 -16.23 -3.51
CA ALA A 221 -7.69 -17.38 -3.93
C ALA A 221 -7.72 -18.47 -2.85
N ARG A 222 -7.49 -19.71 -3.28
CA ARG A 222 -7.49 -20.88 -2.38
C ARG A 222 -6.56 -21.96 -2.88
N SER A 223 -5.98 -22.71 -1.95
CA SER A 223 -5.25 -23.95 -2.19
C SER A 223 -5.78 -25.06 -1.28
N LYS A 224 -5.69 -26.30 -1.75
CA LYS A 224 -5.90 -27.50 -0.94
C LYS A 224 -4.54 -28.04 -0.54
#